data_AF-A0A1C4I9H8-F1
#
_entry.id   AF-A0A1C4I9H8-F1
#
_cell.length_a   1.000
_cell.length_b   1.000
_cell.length_c   1.000
_cell.angle_alpha   90.00
_cell.angle_beta   90.00
_cell.angle_gamma   90.00
#
_symmetry.space_group_name_H-M   'P 1'
#
loop_
_entity.id
_entity.type
_entity.pdbx_description
1 polymer ?
#
loop_
_entity_poly.entity_id
_entity_poly.type
_entity_poly.pdbx_seq_one_letter_code
_entity_poly.pdbx_strand_id
1 'polypeptide(L)'
;TFVGGVGNMLMIVGFMVTATSGLPDEEQGRATGLATMTQQVGIALGIPVMSAVVTARTGAAHGPEAVLSGVSTAILVNSALVLAGALLAGHFLAGGARRPKDG
;
A
#
# COMPACT_ATOMS: atom_id res chain seq x y z
N THR A 1 -4.81 -14.13 8.46
CA THR A 1 -5.76 -14.96 7.70
C THR A 1 -5.11 -15.40 6.38
N PHE A 2 -5.56 -16.50 5.79
CA PHE A 2 -5.01 -17.02 4.54
C PHE A 2 -5.05 -15.99 3.39
N VAL A 3 -6.22 -15.36 3.16
CA VAL A 3 -6.40 -14.34 2.11
C VAL A 3 -5.44 -13.16 2.27
N GLY A 4 -5.26 -12.67 3.49
CA GLY A 4 -4.32 -11.58 3.78
C GLY A 4 -2.86 -11.96 3.49
N GLY A 5 -2.48 -13.20 3.78
CA GLY A 5 -1.14 -13.72 3.48
C GLY A 5 -0.88 -13.82 1.97
N VAL A 6 -1.80 -14.42 1.22
CA VAL A 6 -1.70 -14.51 -0.25
C VAL A 6 -1.67 -13.12 -0.88
N GLY A 7 -2.56 -12.22 -0.45
CA GLY A 7 -2.60 -10.85 -0.95
C GLY A 7 -1.30 -10.08 -0.68
N ASN A 8 -0.69 -10.25 0.49
CA ASN A 8 0.59 -9.62 0.82
C ASN A 8 1.72 -10.09 -0.10
N MET A 9 1.81 -11.41 -0.35
CA MET A 9 2.82 -11.97 -1.26
C MET A 9 2.65 -11.48 -2.69
N LEU A 10 1.41 -11.46 -3.20
CA LEU A 10 1.10 -10.92 -4.52
C LEU A 10 1.49 -9.45 -4.64
N MET A 11 1.25 -8.64 -3.60
CA MET A 11 1.58 -7.22 -3.61
C MET A 11 3.07 -6.96 -3.56
N ILE A 12 3.82 -7.61 -2.68
CA ILE A 12 5.27 -7.39 -2.56
C ILE A 12 5.97 -7.80 -3.85
N VAL A 13 5.71 -9.02 -4.35
CA VAL A 13 6.38 -9.53 -5.55
C VAL A 13 5.92 -8.79 -6.80
N GLY A 14 4.61 -8.60 -6.97
CA GLY A 14 4.05 -7.92 -8.14
C GLY A 14 4.53 -6.47 -8.26
N PHE A 15 4.61 -5.75 -7.14
CA PHE A 15 5.17 -4.40 -7.09
C PHE A 15 6.65 -4.39 -7.51
N MET A 16 7.47 -5.28 -6.93
CA MET A 16 8.91 -5.27 -7.21
C MET A 16 9.20 -5.62 -8.67
N VAL A 17 8.53 -6.63 -9.22
CA VAL A 17 8.63 -6.98 -10.65
C VAL A 17 8.21 -5.80 -11.52
N THR A 18 7.10 -5.14 -11.19
CA THR A 18 6.63 -3.96 -11.95
C THR A 18 7.63 -2.80 -11.89
N ALA A 19 8.30 -2.60 -10.75
CA ALA A 19 9.20 -1.49 -10.53
C ALA A 19 10.56 -1.64 -11.25
N THR A 20 10.98 -2.86 -11.57
CA THR A 20 12.29 -3.11 -12.19
C THR A 20 12.22 -3.60 -13.63
N SER A 21 11.09 -4.18 -14.06
CA SER A 21 10.96 -4.76 -15.41
C SER A 21 11.05 -3.70 -16.50
N GLY A 22 11.85 -3.96 -17.54
CA GLY A 22 11.97 -3.10 -18.71
C GLY A 22 12.95 -1.93 -18.56
N LEU A 23 13.65 -1.83 -17.42
CA LEU A 23 14.74 -0.87 -17.22
C LEU A 23 16.09 -1.45 -17.67
N PRO A 24 17.03 -0.61 -18.13
CA PRO A 24 18.42 -1.00 -18.33
C PRO A 24 19.06 -1.53 -17.03
N ASP A 25 20.01 -2.45 -17.14
CA ASP A 25 20.64 -3.13 -16.00
C ASP A 25 21.29 -2.13 -15.01
N GLU A 26 21.83 -1.03 -15.51
CA GLU A 26 22.44 0.04 -14.72
C GLU A 26 21.44 0.83 -13.85
N GLU A 27 20.14 0.79 -14.18
CA GLU A 27 19.09 1.51 -13.45
C GLU A 27 18.32 0.61 -12.46
N GLN A 28 18.37 -0.71 -12.62
CA GLN A 28 17.60 -1.65 -11.79
C GLN A 28 17.96 -1.58 -10.30
N GLY A 29 19.23 -1.36 -9.96
CA GLY A 29 19.66 -1.16 -8.57
C GLY A 29 19.07 0.10 -7.94
N ARG A 30 18.93 1.17 -8.74
CA ARG A 30 18.32 2.43 -8.30
C ARG A 30 16.81 2.27 -8.11
N ALA A 31 16.13 1.63 -9.07
CA ALA A 31 14.70 1.35 -8.98
C ALA A 31 14.37 0.49 -7.77
N THR A 32 15.15 -0.57 -7.52
CA THR A 32 15.01 -1.41 -6.34
C THR A 32 15.25 -0.62 -5.05
N GLY A 33 16.32 0.17 -4.99
CA GLY A 33 16.62 1.01 -3.83
C GLY A 33 15.49 2.01 -3.53
N LEU A 34 14.97 2.71 -4.55
CA LEU A 34 13.84 3.63 -4.40
C LEU A 34 12.58 2.91 -3.91
N ALA A 35 12.28 1.74 -4.48
CA ALA A 35 11.15 0.91 -4.08
C ALA A 35 11.25 0.47 -2.61
N THR A 36 12.39 -0.08 -2.19
CA THR A 36 12.60 -0.54 -0.81
C THR A 36 12.60 0.62 0.19
N MET A 37 13.23 1.75 -0.13
CA MET A 37 13.22 2.92 0.76
C MET A 37 11.81 3.49 0.92
N THR A 38 11.02 3.50 -0.16
CA THR A 38 9.60 3.88 -0.09
C THR A 38 8.81 2.93 0.80
N GLN A 39 9.06 1.61 0.70
CA GLN A 39 8.45 0.64 1.61
C GLN A 39 8.85 0.88 3.07
N GLN A 40 10.11 1.19 3.35
CA GLN A 40 10.56 1.51 4.71
C GLN A 40 9.85 2.74 5.27
N VAL A 41 9.72 3.80 4.48
CA VAL A 41 8.95 4.99 4.87
C VAL A 41 7.48 4.63 5.16
N GLY A 42 6.85 3.84 4.29
CA GLY A 42 5.47 3.38 4.49
C GLY A 42 5.29 2.56 5.77
N ILE A 43 6.22 1.64 6.05
CA ILE A 43 6.21 0.82 7.27
C ILE A 43 6.37 1.71 8.51
N ALA A 44 7.31 2.65 8.48
CA ALA A 44 7.58 3.55 9.60
C ALA A 44 6.36 4.43 9.94
N LEU A 45 5.66 4.92 8.91
CA LEU A 45 4.51 5.82 9.08
C LEU A 45 3.20 5.08 9.39
N GLY A 46 3.08 3.79 9.05
CA GLY A 46 1.84 3.04 9.18
C GLY A 46 1.25 3.06 10.60
N ILE A 47 2.04 2.69 11.60
CA ILE A 47 1.54 2.63 12.99
C ILE A 47 1.12 4.01 13.52
N PRO A 48 1.96 5.07 13.41
CA PRO A 48 1.56 6.41 13.85
C PRO A 48 0.29 6.93 13.17
N VAL A 49 0.14 6.74 11.86
CA VAL A 49 -1.04 7.19 11.11
C VAL A 49 -2.29 6.48 11.60
N MET A 50 -2.23 5.16 11.75
CA MET A 50 -3.37 4.38 12.24
C MET A 50 -3.71 4.73 13.68
N SER A 51 -2.71 4.97 14.53
CA SER A 51 -2.89 5.44 15.91
C SER A 51 -3.59 6.80 15.96
N ALA A 52 -3.22 7.73 15.07
CA ALA A 52 -3.89 9.02 14.95
C ALA A 52 -5.36 8.86 14.55
N VAL A 53 -5.68 7.95 13.61
CA VAL A 53 -7.08 7.64 13.22
C VAL A 53 -7.87 7.07 14.40
N VAL A 54 -7.31 6.10 15.13
CA VAL A 54 -7.94 5.55 16.33
C VAL A 54 -8.22 6.67 17.34
N THR A 55 -7.20 7.47 17.66
CA THR A 55 -7.28 8.56 18.65
C THR A 55 -8.32 9.60 18.24
N ALA A 56 -8.36 9.99 16.96
CA ALA A 56 -9.34 10.92 16.43
C ALA A 56 -10.78 10.40 16.53
N ARG A 57 -10.98 9.07 16.38
CA ARG A 57 -12.29 8.45 16.52
C ARG A 57 -12.72 8.27 17.97
N THR A 58 -11.79 7.89 18.87
CA THR A 58 -12.10 7.65 20.29
C THR A 58 -12.37 8.94 21.04
N GLY A 59 -11.67 10.03 20.71
CA GLY A 59 -11.76 11.29 21.45
C GLY A 59 -11.46 11.11 22.93
N ALA A 60 -12.32 11.65 23.80
CA ALA A 60 -12.22 11.50 25.26
C ALA A 60 -12.93 10.25 25.80
N ALA A 61 -13.56 9.43 24.95
CA ALA A 61 -14.29 8.25 25.39
C ALA A 61 -13.32 7.13 25.79
N HIS A 62 -13.68 6.37 26.82
CA HIS A 62 -12.88 5.27 27.36
C HIS A 62 -13.72 4.00 27.52
N GLY A 63 -13.06 2.85 27.47
CA GLY A 63 -13.68 1.53 27.62
C GLY A 63 -13.70 0.70 26.33
N PRO A 64 -14.12 -0.57 26.40
CA PRO A 64 -14.02 -1.53 25.30
C PRO A 64 -14.72 -1.09 24.01
N GLU A 65 -15.90 -0.49 24.12
CA GLU A 65 -16.68 0.01 22.97
C GLU A 65 -15.97 1.15 22.22
N ALA A 66 -15.33 2.07 22.97
CA ALA A 66 -14.56 3.14 22.37
C ALA A 66 -13.36 2.58 21.59
N VAL A 67 -12.63 1.62 22.18
CA VAL A 67 -11.51 0.94 21.53
C VAL A 67 -11.98 0.20 20.27
N LEU A 68 -13.07 -0.56 20.35
CA LEU A 68 -13.63 -1.28 19.20
C LEU A 68 -14.01 -0.31 18.07
N SER A 69 -14.69 0.80 18.38
CA SER A 69 -15.06 1.82 17.39
C SER A 69 -13.83 2.46 16.74
N GLY A 70 -12.81 2.79 17.54
CA GLY A 70 -11.55 3.35 17.06
C GLY A 70 -10.80 2.40 16.13
N VAL A 71 -10.58 1.16 16.56
CA VAL A 71 -9.88 0.14 15.78
C VAL A 71 -10.65 -0.24 14.52
N SER A 72 -11.98 -0.39 14.60
CA SER A 72 -12.83 -0.68 13.43
C SER A 72 -12.74 0.44 12.39
N THR A 73 -12.78 1.70 12.82
CA THR A 73 -12.60 2.87 11.94
C THR A 73 -11.22 2.87 11.31
N ALA A 74 -10.18 2.56 12.08
CA ALA A 74 -8.82 2.44 11.59
C ALA A 74 -8.73 1.38 10.48
N ILE A 75 -9.25 0.18 10.72
CA ILE A 75 -9.29 -0.90 9.72
C ILE A 75 -10.02 -0.44 8.45
N LEU A 76 -11.17 0.21 8.58
CA LEU A 76 -11.93 0.74 7.43
C LEU A 76 -11.09 1.74 6.61
N VAL A 77 -10.42 2.68 7.27
CA VAL A 77 -9.53 3.66 6.61
C VAL A 77 -8.39 2.96 5.89
N ASN A 78 -7.72 2.01 6.53
CA ASN A 78 -6.64 1.25 5.88
C ASN A 78 -7.15 0.44 4.68
N SER A 79 -8.32 -0.20 4.78
CA SER A 79 -8.94 -0.90 3.66
C SER A 79 -9.25 0.05 2.50
N ALA A 80 -9.75 1.27 2.78
CA ALA A 80 -10.00 2.28 1.76
C ALA A 80 -8.70 2.76 1.09
N LEU A 81 -7.62 2.96 1.86
CA LEU A 81 -6.30 3.33 1.33
C LEU A 81 -5.72 2.24 0.41
N VAL A 82 -5.79 0.98 0.82
CA VAL A 82 -5.35 -0.16 0.00
C VAL A 82 -6.17 -0.26 -1.29
N LEU A 83 -7.50 -0.11 -1.19
CA LEU A 83 -8.37 -0.14 -2.37
C LEU A 83 -8.04 1.01 -3.33
N ALA A 84 -7.87 2.23 -2.83
CA ALA A 84 -7.48 3.38 -3.64
C ALA A 84 -6.13 3.14 -4.34
N GLY A 85 -5.12 2.64 -3.61
CA GLY A 85 -3.83 2.30 -4.19
C GLY A 85 -3.93 1.24 -5.29
N ALA A 86 -4.73 0.20 -5.09
CA ALA A 86 -4.95 -0.86 -6.07
C ALA A 86 -5.66 -0.33 -7.33
N LEU A 87 -6.67 0.53 -7.18
CA LEU A 87 -7.38 1.16 -8.30
C LEU A 87 -6.47 2.08 -9.10
N LEU A 88 -5.65 2.90 -8.42
CA LEU A 88 -4.66 3.77 -9.06
C LEU A 88 -3.63 2.94 -9.84
N ALA A 89 -3.05 1.92 -9.22
CA ALA A 89 -2.12 1.02 -9.88
C ALA A 89 -2.75 0.36 -11.11
N GLY A 90 -3.96 -0.18 -10.98
CA GLY A 90 -4.70 -0.77 -12.09
C GLY A 90 -4.94 0.22 -13.23
N HIS A 91 -5.29 1.47 -12.91
CA HIS A 91 -5.50 2.52 -13.91
C HIS A 91 -4.22 2.85 -14.68
N PHE A 92 -3.09 3.06 -13.99
CA PHE A 92 -1.82 3.38 -14.64
C PHE A 92 -1.26 2.21 -15.47
N LEU A 93 -1.38 0.98 -14.97
CA LEU A 93 -0.94 -0.22 -15.69
C LEU A 93 -1.80 -0.48 -16.94
N ALA A 94 -3.11 -0.30 -16.84
CA ALA A 94 -4.02 -0.44 -17.98
C ALA A 94 -3.78 0.62 -19.07
N GLY A 95 -3.28 1.81 -18.69
CA GLY A 95 -2.87 2.85 -19.64
C GLY A 95 -1.58 2.51 -20.39
N GLY A 96 -0.59 1.94 -19.70
CA GLY A 96 0.71 1.57 -20.29
C GLY A 96 0.65 0.42 -21.30
N ALA A 97 -0.23 -0.57 -21.07
CA ALA A 97 -0.41 -1.71 -21.97
C ALA A 97 -1.04 -1.35 -23.34
N ARG A 98 -1.60 -0.14 -23.48
CA ARG A 98 -2.29 0.32 -24.70
C ARG A 98 -1.40 1.07 -25.68
N ARG A 99 -0.13 1.32 -25.38
CA ARG A 99 0.77 2.01 -26.30
C ARG A 99 1.14 1.04 -27.44
N PRO A 100 0.70 1.27 -28.69
CA PRO A 100 1.06 0.43 -29.82
C PRO A 100 2.59 0.43 -29.96
N LYS A 101 3.18 -0.75 -30.14
CA LYS A 101 4.54 -0.85 -30.63
C LYS A 101 4.53 -0.45 -32.10
N ASP A 102 4.67 0.83 -32.38
CA ASP A 102 4.92 1.29 -33.74
C ASP A 102 6.35 0.89 -34.13
N GLY A 103 6.44 -0.04 -35.09
CA GLY A 103 7.52 -0.21 -36.08
C GLY A 103 8.89 -0.66 -35.58
#